data_AF-A0A842YTB6-F1
#
_entry.id   AF-A0A842YTB6-F1
#
_cell.length_a   1.000
_cell.length_b   1.000
_cell.length_c   1.000
_cell.angle_alpha   90.00
_cell.angle_beta   90.00
_cell.angle_gamma   90.00
#
_symmetry.space_group_name_H-M   'P 1'
#
loop_
_entity.id
_entity.type
_entity.pdbx_description
1 polymer ?
#
loop_
_entity_poly.entity_id
_entity_poly.type
_entity_poly.pdbx_seq_one_letter_code
_entity_poly.pdbx_strand_id
1 'polypeptide(L)' 'MFMRIIEGTCPAAAMDAGGRFLIPVFRVRFLLIEKGINAVSLKPIMCIVMEGEMRYILSLEDPGDFMEHP' A
#
# COMPACT_ATOMS: atom_id res chain seq x y z
N MET A 1 27.40 13.84 -0.99
CA MET A 1 26.59 12.63 -1.16
C MET A 1 25.13 12.98 -0.91
N PHE A 2 24.35 13.16 -1.97
CA PHE A 2 22.93 13.57 -1.86
C PHE A 2 22.05 12.32 -1.79
N MET A 3 21.33 12.16 -0.69
CA MET A 3 20.38 11.06 -0.49
C MET A 3 19.00 11.69 -0.33
N ARG A 4 18.06 11.33 -1.21
CA ARG A 4 16.68 11.83 -1.15
C ARG A 4 15.72 10.66 -0.99
N ILE A 5 14.75 10.85 -0.11
CA ILE A 5 13.67 9.89 0.07
C ILE A 5 12.49 10.39 -0.77
N ILE A 6 11.91 9.49 -1.56
CA ILE A 6 10.65 9.71 -2.27
C ILE A 6 9.63 8.73 -1.74
N GLU A 7 8.42 9.23 -1.49
CA GLU A 7 7.27 8.43 -1.10
C GLU A 7 6.16 8.58 -2.13
N GLY A 8 5.42 7.51 -2.35
CA GLY A 8 4.27 7.49 -3.23
C GLY A 8 3.30 6.38 -2.87
N THR A 9 2.20 6.32 -3.60
CA THR A 9 1.20 5.26 -3.48
C THR A 9 0.99 4.61 -4.84
N CYS A 10 1.02 3.28 -4.90
CA CYS A 10 0.71 2.54 -6.13
C CYS A 10 -0.33 1.45 -5.88
N PRO A 11 -1.30 1.27 -6.80
CA PRO A 11 -2.15 0.09 -6.79
C PRO A 11 -1.38 -1.12 -7.31
N ALA A 12 -1.62 -2.28 -6.71
CA ALA A 12 -1.23 -3.56 -7.30
C ALA A 12 -2.25 -4.04 -8.33
N ALA A 13 -1.91 -5.12 -9.03
CA ALA A 13 -2.85 -5.79 -9.93
C ALA A 13 -4.10 -6.26 -9.15
N ALA A 14 -5.27 -6.15 -9.78
CA ALA A 14 -6.50 -6.66 -9.21
C ALA A 14 -6.43 -8.18 -9.06
N MET A 15 -6.92 -8.70 -7.94
CA MET A 15 -7.02 -10.14 -7.67
C MET A 15 -8.48 -10.53 -7.44
N ASP A 16 -8.90 -11.67 -8.02
CA ASP A 16 -10.19 -12.27 -7.72
C ASP A 16 -10.09 -13.03 -6.38
N ALA A 17 -11.03 -12.75 -5.48
CA ALA A 17 -11.18 -13.35 -4.18
C ALA A 17 -12.62 -13.85 -3.98
N GLY A 18 -13.02 -14.83 -4.79
CA GLY A 18 -14.31 -15.51 -4.65
C GLY A 18 -15.49 -14.67 -5.14
N GLY A 19 -15.35 -14.04 -6.31
CA GLY A 19 -16.40 -13.19 -6.90
C GLY A 19 -16.32 -11.72 -6.47
N ARG A 20 -15.28 -11.37 -5.72
CA ARG A 20 -14.89 -10.00 -5.38
C ARG A 20 -13.55 -9.69 -6.01
N PHE A 21 -13.39 -8.49 -6.56
CA PHE A 21 -12.08 -8.02 -7.00
C PHE A 21 -11.45 -7.16 -5.92
N LEU A 22 -10.24 -7.51 -5.50
CA LEU A 22 -9.45 -6.75 -4.54
C LEU A 22 -8.34 -6.00 -5.28
N ILE A 23 -8.21 -4.71 -4.99
CA ILE A 23 -7.13 -3.86 -5.50
C ILE A 23 -6.37 -3.31 -4.29
N PRO A 24 -5.30 -3.99 -3.85
CA PRO A 24 -4.45 -3.48 -2.77
C PRO A 24 -3.70 -2.23 -3.23
N VAL A 25 -3.56 -1.26 -2.33
CA VAL A 25 -2.80 -0.03 -2.55
C VAL A 25 -1.65 -0.01 -1.54
N PHE A 26 -0.44 0.14 -2.06
CA PHE A 26 0.78 0.13 -1.27
C PHE A 26 1.36 1.54 -1.18
N ARG A 27 1.86 1.89 0.01
CA ARG A 27 2.82 2.97 0.16
C ARG A 27 4.18 2.44 -0.25
N VAL A 28 4.82 3.13 -1.18
CA VAL A 28 6.13 2.81 -1.70
C VAL A 28 7.12 3.89 -1.30
N ARG A 29 8.27 3.48 -0.77
CA ARG A 29 9.34 4.38 -0.37
C ARG A 29 10.61 4.03 -1.13
N PHE A 30 11.18 5.01 -1.82
CA PHE A 30 12.41 4.88 -2.58
C PHE A 30 13.52 5.74 -1.99
N LEU A 31 14.72 5.18 -1.96
CA LEU A 31 15.95 5.91 -1.72
C LEU A 31 16.58 6.26 -3.07
N LEU A 32 16.62 7.54 -3.40
CA LEU A 32 17.45 8.06 -4.47
C LEU A 32 18.88 8.21 -3.96
N ILE A 33 19.79 7.46 -4.56
CA ILE A 33 21.23 7.61 -4.39
C ILE A 33 21.84 8.04 -5.73
N GLU A 34 23.04 8.62 -5.71
CA GLU A 34 23.67 9.23 -6.92
C GLU A 34 23.73 8.31 -8.15
N LYS A 35 23.72 6.98 -7.96
CA LYS A 35 23.81 5.99 -9.05
C LYS A 35 22.57 5.10 -9.21
N GLY A 36 21.46 5.37 -8.52
CA GLY A 36 20.30 4.49 -8.63
C GLY A 36 19.13 4.76 -7.71
N ILE A 37 18.14 3.88 -7.83
CA ILE A 37 16.90 3.88 -7.06
C ILE A 37 16.80 2.55 -6.33
N ASN A 38 16.73 2.59 -5.00
CA ASN A 38 16.48 1.41 -4.19
C ASN A 38 15.09 1.50 -3.57
N ALA A 39 14.28 0.46 -3.73
CA ALA A 39 13.03 0.32 -2.98
C ALA A 39 13.36 -0.06 -1.53
N VAL A 40 12.83 0.68 -0.57
CA VAL A 40 13.13 0.52 0.87
C VAL A 40 11.97 -0.12 1.61
N SER A 41 10.73 0.17 1.22
CA SER A 41 9.56 -0.38 1.89
C SER A 41 8.35 -0.40 0.97
N LEU A 42 7.57 -1.47 1.07
CA LEU A 42 6.26 -1.66 0.47
C LEU A 42 5.31 -2.02 1.61
N LYS A 43 4.48 -1.07 2.04
CA LYS A 43 3.48 -1.31 3.09
C LYS A 43 2.09 -1.22 2.48
N PRO A 44 1.25 -2.27 2.56
CA PRO A 44 -0.15 -2.14 2.17
C PRO A 44 -0.82 -1.13 3.13
N ILE A 45 -1.48 -0.11 2.57
CA ILE A 45 -2.14 0.95 3.35
C ILE A 45 -3.66 0.93 3.18
N MET A 46 -4.13 0.30 2.10
CA MET A 46 -5.54 0.29 1.73
C MET A 46 -5.81 -0.88 0.79
N CYS A 47 -7.06 -1.34 0.75
CA CYS A 47 -7.56 -2.23 -0.26
C CYS A 47 -8.91 -1.71 -0.77
N ILE A 48 -9.06 -1.61 -2.10
CA ILE A 48 -10.35 -1.32 -2.72
C ILE A 48 -10.99 -2.66 -3.08
N VAL A 49 -12.18 -2.93 -2.54
CA VAL A 49 -12.95 -4.13 -2.82
C VAL A 49 -14.08 -3.78 -3.76
N MET A 50 -14.19 -4.50 -4.88
CA MET A 50 -15.28 -4.38 -5.83
C MET A 50 -16.17 -5.63 -5.76
N GLU A 51 -17.47 -5.43 -5.56
CA GLU A 51 -18.49 -6.49 -5.54
C GLU A 51 -19.62 -6.07 -6.49
N GLY A 52 -19.60 -6.60 -7.72
CA GLY A 52 -20.45 -6.09 -8.80
C GLY A 52 -20.15 -4.63 -9.11
N GLU A 53 -21.15 -3.76 -9.00
CA GLU A 53 -21.00 -2.30 -9.19
C GLU A 53 -20.58 -1.56 -7.90
N MET A 54 -20.64 -2.23 -6.75
CA MET A 54 -20.31 -1.62 -5.45
C MET A 54 -18.80 -1.58 -5.23
N ARG A 55 -18.33 -0.50 -4.58
CA ARG A 55 -16.92 -0.28 -4.23
C ARG A 55 -16.79 0.06 -2.75
N TYR A 56 -15.94 -0.69 -2.06
CA TYR A 56 -15.63 -0.49 -0.64
C TYR A 56 -14.14 -0.14 -0.50
N ILE A 57 -13.84 0.85 0.33
CA ILE A 57 -12.46 1.23 0.64
C ILE A 57 -12.16 0.73 2.04
N LEU A 58 -11.23 -0.21 2.14
CA LEU A 58 -10.73 -0.73 3.41
C LEU A 58 -9.39 -0.08 3.71
N SER A 59 -9.33 0.75 4.75
CA SER A 59 -8.05 1.22 5.29
C SER A 59 -7.40 0.06 6.05
N LEU A 60 -6.14 -0.22 5.75
CA LEU A 60 -5.36 -1.20 6.49
C LEU A 60 -4.56 -0.44 7.54
N GLU A 61 -5.17 -0.27 8.72
CA GLU A 61 -4.47 0.28 9.88
C GLU A 61 -3.35 -0.69 10.31
N ASP A 62 -2.25 -0.13 10.84
CA ASP A 62 -1.16 -0.98 11.33
C ASP A 62 -1.70 -1.84 12.48
N PRO A 63 -1.43 -3.15 12.52
CA PRO A 63 -1.80 -4.00 13.66
C PRO A 63 -1.23 -3.52 15.01
N GLY A 64 -0.32 -2.53 14.99
CA GLY A 64 0.24 -1.88 16.18
C GLY A 64 -0.70 -0.91 16.91
N ASP A 65 -1.77 -0.42 16.27
CA ASP A 65 -2.70 0.53 16.91
C ASP A 65 -3.77 -0.16 17.80
N PHE A 66 -3.89 -1.50 17.72
CA PHE A 66 -4.81 -2.27 18.57
C PHE A 66 -4.20 -2.74 19.90
N MET A 67 -2.91 -2.48 20.17
CA MET A 67 -2.24 -2.84 21.44
C MET A 67 -1.99 -1.65 22.39
N GLU A 68 -2.59 -0.49 22.14
CA GLU A 68 -2.52 0.67 23.05
C GLU A 68 -3.92 1.20 23.43
N HIS A 69 -4.82 0.29 23.83
CA HIS A 69 -5.98 0.69 24.63
C HIS A 69 -5.86 0.05 26.03
N PRO A 70 -5.80 0.87 27.11
CA PRO A 70 -5.67 0.40 28.49
C PRO A 70 -6.88 -0.39 28.98
#